data_AF-A0A932S6D6-F1
#
_entry.id   AF-A0A932S6D6-F1
#
_cell.length_a   1.000
_cell.length_b   1.000
_cell.length_c   1.000
_cell.angle_alpha   90.00
_cell.angle_beta   90.00
_cell.angle_gamma   90.00
#
_symmetry.space_group_name_H-M   'P 1'
#
loop_
_entity.id
_entity.type
_entity.pdbx_description
1 polymer ?
#
loop_
_entity_poly.entity_id
_entity_poly.type
_entity_poly.pdbx_seq_one_letter_code
_entity_poly.pdbx_strand_id
1 'polypeptide(L)'
;MNRGDATGAGAVFADTAEASMPWLVRPGVPCCRGQAEIRSAIQASVRENARFAVTAIAPSGSGSEVKASVEVRSNLTSDFRFVRAILAVTARFSGNKIVLLDQQFDLADPVTARVARYKPLVEAVNAPPTPTPTPGGKPFVPAWRPIATPPNGDLPNTEWIELDAPGNFKLLAAVQRPVGPGPFPVVVLLHGGGGLNKSVVRNFQSGGYVAAGFMTVIGCWFDGDNPLNPPAPDLIRCPNGPPYEISYINKVRYADALVQTARILPGADARHVGVYGSSQGAGEAVLLASTGTQVQAVVSDSGPYAQGFARGDTPPIQVVQNLSAPLLILHGAAAGSTEDSRAVVQDAYDYEAALKALKKPYEAVYYPGVAHDPGPSGDPSSRDDARARTIAFFKKYLITP
;
A
#
# COMPACT_ATOMS: atom_id res chain seq x y z
N MET A 1 -46.55 -9.40 -2.46
CA MET A 1 -45.44 -9.03 -3.37
C MET A 1 -45.30 -10.16 -4.37
N ASN A 2 -45.63 -9.92 -5.64
CA ASN A 2 -45.37 -10.90 -6.69
C ASN A 2 -43.89 -10.82 -7.08
N ARG A 3 -43.36 -11.86 -7.74
CA ARG A 3 -41.95 -11.91 -8.19
C ARG A 3 -41.50 -10.62 -8.90
N GLY A 4 -42.40 -9.92 -9.60
CA GLY A 4 -42.13 -8.63 -10.24
C GLY A 4 -41.82 -7.46 -9.29
N ASP A 5 -42.35 -7.45 -8.06
CA ASP A 5 -42.12 -6.37 -7.08
C ASP A 5 -40.78 -6.52 -6.36
N ALA A 6 -40.38 -7.77 -6.11
CA ALA A 6 -39.03 -8.09 -5.63
C ALA A 6 -37.97 -7.85 -6.71
N THR A 7 -38.30 -8.12 -7.98
CA THR A 7 -37.48 -7.72 -9.13
C THR A 7 -37.47 -6.21 -9.32
N GLY A 8 -38.54 -5.48 -8.96
CA GLY A 8 -38.59 -4.01 -8.99
C GLY A 8 -37.71 -3.35 -7.92
N ALA A 9 -37.73 -3.88 -6.69
CA ALA A 9 -36.77 -3.50 -5.65
C ALA A 9 -35.33 -3.92 -6.01
N GLY A 10 -35.17 -5.02 -6.74
CA GLY A 10 -33.91 -5.46 -7.34
C GLY A 10 -33.45 -4.61 -8.53
N ALA A 11 -34.37 -4.05 -9.31
CA ALA A 11 -34.08 -3.25 -10.51
C ALA A 11 -33.58 -1.84 -10.17
N VAL A 12 -33.81 -1.36 -8.94
CA VAL A 12 -33.13 -0.18 -8.39
C VAL A 12 -31.61 -0.38 -8.35
N PHE A 13 -31.12 -1.63 -8.24
CA PHE A 13 -29.69 -1.94 -8.34
C PHE A 13 -29.16 -2.00 -9.78
N ALA A 14 -30.02 -1.94 -10.80
CA ALA A 14 -29.60 -2.06 -12.20
C ALA A 14 -29.73 -0.76 -13.00
N ASP A 15 -30.79 0.05 -12.82
CA ASP A 15 -31.05 1.19 -13.73
C ASP A 15 -31.00 2.59 -13.10
N THR A 16 -30.98 2.71 -11.77
CA THR A 16 -30.91 4.04 -11.11
C THR A 16 -29.83 4.19 -10.07
N ALA A 17 -29.03 3.14 -9.83
CA ALA A 17 -27.69 3.36 -9.30
C ALA A 17 -26.87 4.07 -10.39
N GLU A 18 -26.85 5.41 -10.36
CA GLU A 18 -25.59 6.07 -10.61
C GLU A 18 -24.58 5.40 -9.69
N ALA A 19 -23.80 4.49 -10.27
CA ALA A 19 -22.85 3.70 -9.52
C ALA A 19 -21.83 4.67 -8.91
N SER A 20 -22.02 5.01 -7.64
CA SER A 20 -20.98 5.54 -6.76
C SER A 20 -19.97 4.43 -6.40
N MET A 21 -19.65 3.55 -7.35
CA MET A 21 -18.62 2.50 -7.26
C MET A 21 -17.70 2.58 -8.48
N PRO A 22 -16.81 3.60 -8.57
CA PRO A 22 -16.03 3.89 -9.77
C PRO A 22 -14.77 3.00 -9.93
N TRP A 23 -14.59 1.98 -9.08
CA TRP A 23 -13.34 1.22 -8.95
C TRP A 23 -13.30 -0.07 -9.78
N LEU A 24 -14.40 -0.44 -10.44
CA LEU A 24 -14.53 -1.71 -11.17
C LEU A 24 -14.07 -1.66 -12.64
N VAL A 25 -13.91 -0.47 -13.27
CA VAL A 25 -13.49 -0.34 -14.68
C VAL A 25 -12.66 0.93 -14.90
N ARG A 26 -11.46 0.80 -15.48
CA ARG A 26 -10.52 1.91 -15.76
C ARG A 26 -10.79 2.57 -17.12
N PRO A 27 -10.65 3.91 -17.25
CA PRO A 27 -10.52 4.56 -18.56
C PRO A 27 -9.23 4.11 -19.24
N GLY A 28 -9.32 3.59 -20.48
CA GLY A 28 -8.15 3.19 -21.29
C GLY A 28 -7.99 1.68 -21.54
N VAL A 29 -8.84 0.83 -20.96
CA VAL A 29 -8.97 -0.57 -21.39
C VAL A 29 -9.71 -0.60 -22.74
N PRO A 30 -9.28 -1.39 -23.74
CA PRO A 30 -9.85 -1.36 -25.10
C PRO A 30 -11.37 -1.56 -25.18
N CYS A 31 -11.99 -2.13 -24.14
CA CYS A 31 -13.42 -2.41 -24.08
C CYS A 31 -14.29 -1.25 -23.55
N CYS A 32 -13.74 -0.17 -23.00
CA CYS A 32 -14.54 0.88 -22.34
C CYS A 32 -13.99 2.30 -22.59
N ARG A 33 -14.48 2.97 -23.63
CA ARG A 33 -14.27 4.40 -23.90
C ARG A 33 -15.56 5.18 -23.59
N GLY A 34 -15.59 5.84 -22.44
CA GLY A 34 -16.63 6.81 -22.07
C GLY A 34 -17.49 6.38 -20.88
N GLN A 35 -18.10 7.35 -20.19
CA GLN A 35 -18.87 7.12 -18.96
C GLN A 35 -20.02 6.13 -19.14
N ALA A 36 -20.64 6.06 -20.32
CA ALA A 36 -21.74 5.13 -20.61
C ALA A 36 -21.28 3.68 -20.75
N GLU A 37 -20.14 3.41 -21.41
CA GLU A 37 -19.58 2.06 -21.55
C GLU A 37 -19.02 1.54 -20.23
N ILE A 38 -18.37 2.42 -19.46
CA ILE A 38 -17.90 2.14 -18.09
C ILE A 38 -19.09 1.73 -17.20
N ARG A 39 -20.22 2.46 -17.28
CA ARG A 39 -21.44 2.15 -16.54
C ARG A 39 -21.99 0.77 -16.89
N SER A 40 -22.04 0.44 -18.18
CA SER A 40 -22.53 -0.86 -18.67
C SER A 40 -21.66 -2.04 -18.19
N ALA A 41 -20.34 -1.89 -18.24
CA ALA A 41 -19.38 -2.90 -17.77
C ALA A 41 -19.43 -3.10 -16.25
N ILE A 42 -19.60 -2.03 -15.46
CA ILE A 42 -19.81 -2.13 -14.01
C ILE A 42 -21.12 -2.88 -13.70
N GLN A 43 -22.22 -2.53 -14.38
CA GLN A 43 -23.49 -3.22 -14.21
C GLN A 43 -23.39 -4.71 -14.57
N ALA A 44 -22.62 -5.07 -15.60
CA ALA A 44 -22.34 -6.46 -15.96
C ALA A 44 -21.57 -7.20 -14.85
N SER A 45 -20.47 -6.62 -14.35
CA SER A 45 -19.66 -7.25 -13.31
C SER A 45 -20.40 -7.42 -11.98
N VAL A 46 -21.22 -6.44 -11.58
CA VAL A 46 -22.09 -6.57 -10.39
C VAL A 46 -23.13 -7.67 -10.59
N ARG A 47 -23.77 -7.75 -11.76
CA ARG A 47 -24.73 -8.83 -12.08
C ARG A 47 -24.09 -10.21 -12.06
N GLU A 48 -22.86 -10.33 -12.54
CA GLU A 48 -22.18 -11.62 -12.69
C GLU A 48 -21.53 -12.11 -11.39
N ASN A 49 -20.91 -11.21 -10.62
CA ASN A 49 -19.97 -11.57 -9.54
C ASN A 49 -20.46 -11.24 -8.12
N ALA A 50 -21.43 -10.33 -7.97
CA ALA A 50 -22.05 -10.08 -6.68
C ALA A 50 -23.25 -11.02 -6.48
N ARG A 51 -23.40 -11.51 -5.25
CA ARG A 51 -24.56 -12.26 -4.80
C ARG A 51 -25.22 -11.47 -3.68
N PHE A 52 -26.47 -11.11 -3.90
CA PHE A 52 -27.30 -10.40 -2.94
C PHE A 52 -28.27 -11.39 -2.32
N ALA A 53 -28.26 -11.49 -0.99
CA ALA A 53 -29.26 -12.26 -0.25
C ALA A 53 -29.99 -11.32 0.70
N VAL A 54 -31.32 -11.27 0.59
CA VAL A 54 -32.14 -10.60 1.60
C VAL A 54 -32.26 -11.56 2.78
N THR A 55 -31.66 -11.19 3.91
CA THR A 55 -31.60 -12.05 5.11
C THR A 55 -32.74 -11.77 6.07
N ALA A 56 -33.31 -10.57 6.05
CA ALA A 56 -34.49 -10.21 6.82
C ALA A 56 -35.26 -9.07 6.15
N ILE A 57 -36.58 -9.06 6.30
CA ILE A 57 -37.46 -7.93 5.97
C ILE A 57 -38.39 -7.73 7.16
N ALA A 58 -38.46 -6.50 7.67
CA ALA A 58 -39.39 -6.13 8.72
C ALA A 58 -40.12 -4.81 8.36
N PRO A 59 -41.45 -4.75 8.51
CA PRO A 59 -42.14 -3.48 8.53
C PRO A 59 -41.69 -2.70 9.76
N SER A 60 -41.26 -1.45 9.57
CA SER A 60 -41.17 -0.53 10.70
C SER A 60 -42.60 -0.16 11.11
N GLY A 61 -42.87 0.03 12.40
CA GLY A 61 -44.22 0.27 12.93
C GLY A 61 -44.98 1.49 12.34
N SER A 62 -44.39 2.26 11.43
CA SER A 62 -45.03 3.39 10.72
C SER A 62 -45.79 2.99 9.44
N GLY A 63 -45.80 1.72 9.04
CA GLY A 63 -46.56 1.21 7.87
C GLY A 63 -46.04 1.66 6.49
N SER A 64 -45.30 2.77 6.43
CA SER A 64 -44.69 3.34 5.22
C SER A 64 -43.18 3.15 5.15
N GLU A 65 -42.57 2.40 6.07
CA GLU A 65 -41.12 2.18 6.07
C GLU A 65 -40.82 0.68 6.23
N VAL A 66 -39.96 0.19 5.34
CA VAL A 66 -39.52 -1.21 5.26
C VAL A 66 -38.03 -1.24 5.54
N LYS A 67 -37.63 -2.10 6.47
CA LYS A 67 -36.22 -2.40 6.75
C LYS A 67 -35.89 -3.75 6.16
N ALA A 68 -34.79 -3.81 5.41
CA ALA A 68 -34.25 -5.03 4.86
C ALA A 68 -32.78 -5.17 5.25
N SER A 69 -32.39 -6.38 5.63
CA SER A 69 -30.97 -6.73 5.75
C SER A 69 -30.54 -7.40 4.46
N VAL A 70 -29.52 -6.83 3.81
CA VAL A 70 -28.97 -7.31 2.56
C VAL A 70 -27.54 -7.77 2.82
N GLU A 71 -27.30 -9.06 2.62
CA GLU A 71 -25.96 -9.62 2.59
C GLU A 71 -25.42 -9.52 1.17
N VAL A 72 -24.24 -8.91 1.04
CA VAL A 72 -23.49 -8.86 -0.22
C VAL A 72 -22.31 -9.80 -0.09
N ARG A 73 -22.28 -10.82 -0.94
CA ARG A 73 -21.13 -11.71 -1.12
C ARG A 73 -20.51 -11.47 -2.48
N SER A 74 -19.19 -11.38 -2.52
CA SER A 74 -18.44 -11.25 -3.76
C SER A 74 -17.54 -12.46 -3.93
N ASN A 75 -17.55 -13.04 -5.13
CA ASN A 75 -16.58 -14.04 -5.57
C ASN A 75 -15.50 -13.41 -6.46
N LEU A 76 -15.21 -12.11 -6.31
CA LEU A 76 -14.13 -11.46 -7.05
C LEU A 76 -12.79 -12.11 -6.64
N THR A 77 -12.29 -12.98 -7.50
CA THR A 77 -11.11 -13.82 -7.27
C THR A 77 -9.76 -13.12 -7.44
N SER A 78 -9.66 -11.78 -7.52
CA SER A 78 -8.31 -11.17 -7.58
C SER A 78 -8.11 -9.82 -6.90
N ASP A 79 -8.99 -8.83 -6.99
CA ASP A 79 -8.50 -7.46 -6.70
C ASP A 79 -9.01 -6.82 -5.39
N PHE A 80 -10.12 -7.30 -4.84
CA PHE A 80 -10.61 -6.82 -3.55
C PHE A 80 -11.16 -8.00 -2.76
N ARG A 81 -10.43 -8.42 -1.73
CA ARG A 81 -10.78 -9.53 -0.83
C ARG A 81 -11.96 -9.18 0.11
N PHE A 82 -13.06 -8.65 -0.44
CA PHE A 82 -14.33 -8.50 0.28
C PHE A 82 -15.05 -9.84 0.25
N VAL A 83 -14.86 -10.64 1.30
CA VAL A 83 -15.52 -11.95 1.42
C VAL A 83 -17.01 -11.78 1.71
N ARG A 84 -17.39 -10.75 2.48
CA ARG A 84 -18.75 -10.53 2.97
C ARG A 84 -18.95 -9.12 3.55
N ALA A 85 -20.10 -8.50 3.30
CA ALA A 85 -20.58 -7.33 4.03
C ALA A 85 -22.10 -7.39 4.24
N ILE A 86 -22.58 -6.93 5.39
CA ILE A 86 -24.01 -6.85 5.70
C ILE A 86 -24.44 -5.38 5.76
N LEU A 87 -25.49 -5.07 5.01
CA LEU A 87 -26.08 -3.74 4.92
C LEU A 87 -27.50 -3.78 5.49
N ALA A 88 -27.80 -2.87 6.41
CA ALA A 88 -29.15 -2.52 6.77
C ALA A 88 -29.64 -1.44 5.80
N VAL A 89 -30.66 -1.77 5.01
CA VAL A 89 -31.30 -0.88 4.05
C VAL A 89 -32.66 -0.48 4.59
N THR A 90 -32.88 0.82 4.75
CA THR A 90 -34.18 1.37 5.15
C THR A 90 -34.78 2.11 3.97
N ALA A 91 -35.93 1.64 3.50
CA ALA A 91 -36.70 2.31 2.45
C ALA A 91 -37.97 2.91 3.05
N ARG A 92 -38.17 4.22 2.84
CA ARG A 92 -39.42 4.91 3.18
C ARG A 92 -40.23 5.19 1.93
N PHE A 93 -41.53 4.99 2.02
CA PHE A 93 -42.47 5.09 0.92
C PHE A 93 -43.46 6.24 1.14
N SER A 94 -43.86 6.90 0.04
CA SER A 94 -45.03 7.77 -0.03
C SER A 94 -45.91 7.26 -1.17
N GLY A 95 -47.02 6.60 -0.82
CA GLY A 95 -47.79 5.81 -1.77
C GLY A 95 -46.96 4.66 -2.34
N ASN A 96 -46.87 4.57 -3.65
CA ASN A 96 -46.08 3.54 -4.36
C ASN A 96 -44.65 3.99 -4.71
N LYS A 97 -44.18 5.14 -4.20
CA LYS A 97 -42.85 5.68 -4.49
C LYS A 97 -41.94 5.58 -3.27
N ILE A 98 -40.71 5.15 -3.48
CA ILE A 98 -39.63 5.30 -2.48
C ILE A 98 -39.25 6.78 -2.42
N VAL A 99 -39.32 7.37 -1.23
CA VAL A 99 -38.98 8.78 -0.98
C VAL A 99 -37.69 8.94 -0.17
N LEU A 100 -37.21 7.87 0.46
CA LEU A 100 -35.93 7.81 1.13
C LEU A 100 -35.37 6.39 1.03
N LEU A 101 -34.10 6.28 0.70
CA LEU A 101 -33.33 5.04 0.80
C LEU A 101 -32.09 5.33 1.65
N ASP A 102 -32.05 4.80 2.86
CA ASP A 102 -30.92 4.92 3.78
C ASP A 102 -30.18 3.59 3.87
N GLN A 103 -28.85 3.64 3.93
CA GLN A 103 -27.98 2.47 3.95
C GLN A 103 -26.98 2.59 5.10
N GLN A 104 -26.99 1.59 5.98
CA GLN A 104 -26.08 1.53 7.11
C GLN A 104 -25.36 0.19 7.13
N PHE A 105 -24.06 0.23 7.41
CA PHE A 105 -23.31 -1.00 7.65
C PHE A 105 -23.72 -1.61 8.98
N ASP A 106 -23.96 -2.92 9.01
CA ASP A 106 -24.19 -3.64 10.26
C ASP A 106 -22.86 -3.83 11.00
N LEU A 107 -22.53 -2.88 11.88
CA LEU A 107 -21.29 -2.90 12.64
C LEU A 107 -21.24 -4.00 13.72
N ALA A 108 -22.35 -4.69 13.99
CA ALA A 108 -22.33 -5.85 14.88
C ALA A 108 -21.65 -7.06 14.22
N ASP A 109 -21.61 -7.11 12.88
CA ASP A 109 -20.86 -8.12 12.14
C ASP A 109 -19.36 -7.78 12.11
N PRO A 110 -18.45 -8.63 12.63
CA PRO A 110 -17.03 -8.30 12.77
C PRO A 110 -16.30 -8.02 11.44
N VAL A 111 -16.77 -8.62 10.35
CA VAL A 111 -16.21 -8.41 9.00
C VAL A 111 -16.69 -7.08 8.44
N THR A 112 -17.99 -6.81 8.56
CA THR A 112 -18.63 -5.55 8.18
C THR A 112 -18.08 -4.37 8.98
N ALA A 113 -17.85 -4.54 10.28
CA ALA A 113 -17.24 -3.53 11.15
C ALA A 113 -15.81 -3.19 10.74
N ARG A 114 -15.04 -4.19 10.27
CA ARG A 114 -13.69 -3.97 9.72
C ARG A 114 -13.76 -3.16 8.44
N VAL A 115 -14.69 -3.48 7.54
CA VAL A 115 -14.90 -2.75 6.27
C VAL A 115 -15.40 -1.32 6.52
N ALA A 116 -16.30 -1.11 7.48
CA ALA A 116 -16.91 0.18 7.76
C ALA A 116 -15.95 1.21 8.40
N ARG A 117 -14.89 0.76 9.10
CA ARG A 117 -13.79 1.64 9.56
C ARG A 117 -13.08 2.37 8.41
N TYR A 118 -13.28 1.92 7.17
CA TYR A 118 -12.72 2.50 5.96
C TYR A 118 -13.70 3.42 5.21
N LYS A 119 -14.89 3.70 5.75
CA LYS A 119 -15.81 4.71 5.19
C LYS A 119 -15.12 6.07 4.92
N PRO A 120 -14.24 6.59 5.80
CA PRO A 120 -13.48 7.82 5.51
C PRO A 120 -12.53 7.69 4.31
N LEU A 121 -12.03 6.48 3.98
CA LEU A 121 -11.16 6.26 2.82
C LEU A 121 -11.94 6.31 1.49
N VAL A 122 -13.20 5.86 1.48
CA VAL A 122 -14.08 5.96 0.30
C VAL A 122 -14.48 7.42 0.04
N GLU A 123 -14.71 8.18 1.10
CA GLU A 123 -14.95 9.63 1.02
C GLU A 123 -13.69 10.38 0.55
N ALA A 124 -12.49 9.97 0.98
CA ALA A 124 -11.21 10.53 0.52
C ALA A 124 -10.89 10.23 -0.97
N VAL A 125 -11.30 9.07 -1.50
CA VAL A 125 -11.15 8.72 -2.94
C VAL A 125 -12.07 9.56 -3.85
N ASN A 126 -13.15 10.12 -3.30
CA ASN A 126 -14.07 11.00 -4.02
C ASN A 126 -13.82 12.49 -3.75
N ALA A 127 -12.90 12.83 -2.84
CA ALA A 127 -12.45 14.19 -2.67
C ALA A 127 -11.62 14.63 -3.90
N PRO A 128 -11.72 15.90 -4.33
CA PRO A 128 -10.75 16.45 -5.29
C PRO A 128 -9.33 16.19 -4.77
N PRO A 129 -8.34 15.93 -5.64
CA PRO A 129 -6.96 15.76 -5.21
C PRO A 129 -6.57 16.94 -4.32
N THR A 130 -6.18 16.65 -3.07
CA THR A 130 -5.60 17.64 -2.18
C THR A 130 -4.42 18.27 -2.92
N PRO A 131 -4.30 19.61 -2.97
CA PRO A 131 -3.19 20.24 -3.66
C PRO A 131 -1.88 19.64 -3.15
N THR A 132 -1.04 19.22 -4.09
CA THR A 132 0.32 18.74 -3.85
C THR A 132 1.00 19.67 -2.83
N PRO A 133 1.63 19.14 -1.77
CA PRO A 133 2.34 19.97 -0.82
C PRO A 133 3.26 20.91 -1.59
N THR A 134 3.06 22.21 -1.42
CA THR A 134 3.90 23.21 -2.07
C THR A 134 5.34 23.03 -1.56
N PRO A 135 6.34 22.86 -2.43
CA PRO A 135 7.73 22.84 -2.00
C PRO A 135 8.07 24.25 -1.49
N GLY A 136 8.07 24.43 -0.16
CA GLY A 136 8.24 25.74 0.46
C GLY A 136 8.11 25.76 1.99
N GLY A 137 7.61 24.69 2.61
CA GLY A 137 7.71 24.52 4.06
C GLY A 137 9.17 24.34 4.49
N LYS A 138 9.53 24.84 5.69
CA LYS A 138 10.82 24.48 6.31
C LYS A 138 10.93 22.95 6.35
N PRO A 139 12.13 22.38 6.12
CA PRO A 139 12.32 20.93 6.21
C PRO A 139 11.78 20.41 7.54
N PHE A 140 10.93 19.40 7.50
CA PHE A 140 10.50 18.69 8.69
C PHE A 140 11.74 18.03 9.32
N VAL A 141 12.14 18.48 10.51
CA VAL A 141 13.23 17.87 11.27
C VAL A 141 12.58 17.03 12.38
N PRO A 142 12.50 15.69 12.21
CA PRO A 142 11.87 14.83 13.21
C PRO A 142 12.71 14.81 14.50
N ALA A 143 12.06 15.07 15.63
CA ALA A 143 12.63 14.71 16.92
C ALA A 143 12.60 13.19 17.06
N TRP A 144 13.60 12.62 17.75
CA TRP A 144 13.65 11.19 18.01
C TRP A 144 14.26 10.91 19.39
N ARG A 145 14.00 9.73 19.92
CA ARG A 145 14.58 9.25 21.18
C ARG A 145 14.79 7.73 21.15
N PRO A 146 15.80 7.22 21.87
CA PRO A 146 15.87 5.78 22.16
C PRO A 146 14.66 5.33 22.98
N ILE A 147 14.23 4.09 22.77
CA ILE A 147 13.16 3.45 23.53
C ILE A 147 13.58 2.04 23.96
N ALA A 148 12.82 1.46 24.89
CA ALA A 148 12.95 0.05 25.22
C ALA A 148 12.56 -0.83 24.03
N THR A 149 13.12 -2.04 23.99
CA THR A 149 12.78 -3.05 22.98
C THR A 149 11.27 -3.31 22.94
N PRO A 150 10.60 -3.14 21.79
CA PRO A 150 9.18 -3.43 21.64
C PRO A 150 8.92 -4.94 21.67
N PRO A 151 7.67 -5.38 21.90
CA PRO A 151 7.28 -6.77 21.72
C PRO A 151 7.70 -7.31 20.34
N ASN A 152 8.24 -8.53 20.30
CA ASN A 152 8.84 -9.17 19.11
C ASN A 152 10.08 -8.45 18.54
N GLY A 153 10.62 -7.44 19.22
CA GLY A 153 11.80 -6.68 18.80
C GLY A 153 13.13 -7.16 19.37
N ASP A 154 13.17 -8.29 20.07
CA ASP A 154 14.37 -8.87 20.67
C ASP A 154 15.31 -9.42 19.58
N LEU A 155 16.18 -8.55 19.09
CA LEU A 155 17.18 -8.86 18.08
C LEU A 155 18.56 -8.36 18.53
N PRO A 156 19.63 -9.13 18.29
CA PRO A 156 20.97 -8.73 18.70
C PRO A 156 21.36 -7.41 18.00
N ASN A 157 22.23 -6.62 18.64
CA ASN A 157 22.83 -5.40 18.04
C ASN A 157 21.82 -4.45 17.36
N THR A 158 20.61 -4.36 17.92
CA THR A 158 19.52 -3.54 17.39
C THR A 158 19.11 -2.53 18.47
N GLU A 159 19.29 -1.24 18.17
CA GLU A 159 18.72 -0.14 18.97
C GLU A 159 17.31 0.16 18.46
N TRP A 160 16.38 0.41 19.37
CA TRP A 160 15.04 0.86 19.01
C TRP A 160 14.89 2.35 19.29
N ILE A 161 14.36 3.07 18.32
CA ILE A 161 14.04 4.49 18.45
C ILE A 161 12.57 4.74 18.16
N GLU A 162 12.05 5.81 18.75
CA GLU A 162 10.79 6.44 18.38
C GLU A 162 11.09 7.82 17.80
N LEU A 163 10.45 8.16 16.68
CA LEU A 163 10.64 9.44 15.97
C LEU A 163 9.30 10.09 15.60
N ASP A 164 9.31 11.41 15.53
CA ASP A 164 8.16 12.22 15.16
C ASP A 164 7.82 12.04 13.68
N ALA A 165 6.52 11.92 13.39
CA ALA A 165 6.01 11.92 12.03
C ALA A 165 4.88 12.95 11.85
N PRO A 166 4.61 13.38 10.61
CA PRO A 166 3.50 14.28 10.30
C PRO A 166 2.17 13.76 10.86
N GLY A 167 1.29 14.65 11.33
CA GLY A 167 -0.01 14.27 11.88
C GLY A 167 0.00 13.83 13.35
N ASN A 168 1.03 14.22 14.12
CA ASN A 168 1.23 13.84 15.53
C ASN A 168 1.42 12.34 15.76
N PHE A 169 1.78 11.60 14.71
CA PHE A 169 2.14 10.19 14.83
C PHE A 169 3.58 10.04 15.31
N LYS A 170 3.88 8.85 15.83
CA LYS A 170 5.24 8.43 16.18
C LYS A 170 5.58 7.15 15.43
N LEU A 171 6.69 7.15 14.73
CA LEU A 171 7.20 5.96 14.05
C LEU A 171 8.23 5.28 14.94
N LEU A 172 8.21 3.95 14.92
CA LEU A 172 9.18 3.12 15.59
C LEU A 172 10.16 2.60 14.54
N ALA A 173 11.46 2.63 14.83
CA ALA A 173 12.48 2.14 13.92
C ALA A 173 13.56 1.32 14.65
N ALA A 174 14.00 0.27 13.98
CA ALA A 174 15.15 -0.53 14.38
C ALA A 174 16.40 0.06 13.72
N VAL A 175 17.43 0.37 14.52
CA VAL A 175 18.70 0.92 14.05
C VAL A 175 19.82 -0.07 14.33
N GLN A 176 20.57 -0.42 13.29
CA GLN A 176 21.73 -1.31 13.41
C GLN A 176 22.95 -0.61 12.83
N ARG A 177 24.06 -0.62 13.59
CA ARG A 177 25.27 0.12 13.24
C ARG A 177 26.43 -0.83 12.97
N PRO A 178 27.27 -0.55 11.96
CA PRO A 178 28.55 -1.22 11.80
C PRO A 178 29.46 -0.95 13.00
N VAL A 179 30.42 -1.83 13.22
CA VAL A 179 31.50 -1.60 14.19
C VAL A 179 32.50 -0.62 13.59
N GLY A 180 32.85 0.44 14.31
CA GLY A 180 33.87 1.41 13.88
C GLY A 180 33.49 2.86 14.23
N PRO A 181 34.33 3.83 13.82
CA PRO A 181 34.15 5.24 14.17
C PRO A 181 33.08 5.97 13.35
N GLY A 182 32.66 5.44 12.18
CA GLY A 182 31.77 6.14 11.25
C GLY A 182 32.42 7.38 10.60
N PRO A 183 31.64 8.28 9.99
CA PRO A 183 30.20 8.15 9.75
C PRO A 183 29.90 7.03 8.74
N PHE A 184 28.73 6.41 8.87
CA PHE A 184 28.31 5.28 8.04
C PHE A 184 27.26 5.72 7.01
N PRO A 185 27.40 5.35 5.73
CA PRO A 185 26.29 5.48 4.78
C PRO A 185 25.07 4.73 5.31
N VAL A 186 23.89 5.27 5.06
CA VAL A 186 22.65 4.77 5.66
C VAL A 186 21.77 4.11 4.61
N VAL A 187 21.19 2.96 4.95
CA VAL A 187 20.13 2.31 4.18
C VAL A 187 18.86 2.32 5.01
N VAL A 188 17.86 3.08 4.55
CA VAL A 188 16.52 3.09 5.14
C VAL A 188 15.69 2.00 4.49
N LEU A 189 15.07 1.15 5.30
CA LEU A 189 14.20 0.08 4.83
C LEU A 189 12.73 0.46 5.01
N LEU A 190 11.96 0.29 3.93
CA LEU A 190 10.50 0.35 3.92
C LEU A 190 9.93 -1.07 3.75
N HIS A 191 9.30 -1.60 4.80
CA HIS A 191 8.72 -2.94 4.78
C HIS A 191 7.51 -3.04 3.85
N GLY A 192 7.16 -4.25 3.42
CA GLY A 192 5.97 -4.50 2.61
C GLY A 192 4.64 -4.35 3.38
N GLY A 193 3.55 -4.71 2.72
CA GLY A 193 2.19 -4.51 3.25
C GLY A 193 1.88 -5.32 4.51
N GLY A 194 2.66 -6.36 4.83
CA GLY A 194 2.51 -7.15 6.06
C GLY A 194 2.96 -6.46 7.36
N GLY A 195 3.51 -5.24 7.27
CA GLY A 195 3.99 -4.48 8.43
C GLY A 195 5.42 -4.81 8.83
N LEU A 196 5.97 -4.01 9.76
CA LEU A 196 7.25 -4.29 10.39
C LEU A 196 7.14 -5.58 11.20
N ASN A 197 8.09 -6.49 11.02
CA ASN A 197 8.11 -7.77 11.72
C ASN A 197 9.54 -8.22 12.02
N LYS A 198 9.67 -9.15 12.99
CA LYS A 198 10.97 -9.64 13.45
C LYS A 198 11.80 -10.23 12.31
N SER A 199 11.17 -10.96 11.39
CA SER A 199 11.82 -11.58 10.25
C SER A 199 12.43 -10.56 9.29
N VAL A 200 11.74 -9.46 8.99
CA VAL A 200 12.28 -8.37 8.14
C VAL A 200 13.53 -7.74 8.79
N VAL A 201 13.44 -7.38 10.08
CA VAL A 201 14.58 -6.77 10.79
C VAL A 201 15.76 -7.75 10.86
N ARG A 202 15.51 -9.03 11.15
CA ARG A 202 16.52 -10.09 11.18
C ARG A 202 17.14 -10.35 9.81
N ASN A 203 16.35 -10.34 8.73
CA ASN A 203 16.83 -10.62 7.38
C ASN A 203 17.73 -9.49 6.87
N PHE A 204 17.47 -8.25 7.26
CA PHE A 204 18.40 -7.14 7.00
C PHE A 204 19.64 -7.20 7.89
N GLN A 205 19.50 -7.62 9.14
CA GLN A 205 20.65 -7.80 10.02
C GLN A 205 21.61 -8.89 9.50
N SER A 206 21.08 -10.08 9.25
CA SER A 206 21.81 -11.23 8.70
C SER A 206 22.08 -11.08 7.20
N GLY A 207 21.51 -10.04 6.60
CA GLY A 207 21.65 -9.62 5.20
C GLY A 207 23.05 -9.21 4.81
N GLY A 208 23.93 -8.96 5.78
CA GLY A 208 25.28 -8.49 5.51
C GLY A 208 25.36 -6.99 5.20
N TYR A 209 24.26 -6.23 5.26
CA TYR A 209 24.27 -4.77 5.05
C TYR A 209 25.14 -4.06 6.10
N VAL A 210 24.96 -4.42 7.38
CA VAL A 210 25.79 -3.89 8.48
C VAL A 210 27.25 -4.30 8.32
N ALA A 211 27.51 -5.56 7.95
CA ALA A 211 28.86 -6.06 7.69
C ALA A 211 29.51 -5.40 6.44
N ALA A 212 28.70 -4.95 5.49
CA ALA A 212 29.12 -4.21 4.32
C ALA A 212 29.39 -2.72 4.59
N GLY A 213 29.19 -2.26 5.84
CA GLY A 213 29.49 -0.90 6.27
C GLY A 213 28.30 0.06 6.29
N PHE A 214 27.07 -0.43 6.09
CA PHE A 214 25.87 0.41 6.12
C PHE A 214 25.24 0.45 7.51
N MET A 215 24.91 1.65 8.01
CA MET A 215 23.91 1.78 9.06
C MET A 215 22.54 1.44 8.46
N THR A 216 21.77 0.58 9.10
CA THR A 216 20.39 0.29 8.66
C THR A 216 19.39 0.98 9.58
N VAL A 217 18.34 1.55 8.98
CA VAL A 217 17.20 2.14 9.70
C VAL A 217 15.94 1.49 9.15
N ILE A 218 15.31 0.65 9.96
CA ILE A 218 14.20 -0.21 9.55
C ILE A 218 12.95 0.28 10.27
N GLY A 219 12.20 1.14 9.61
CA GLY A 219 11.11 1.89 10.21
C GLY A 219 9.73 1.29 9.94
N CYS A 220 8.87 1.33 10.94
CA CYS A 220 7.44 1.37 10.72
C CYS A 220 7.04 2.65 10.00
N TRP A 221 6.15 2.52 9.05
CA TRP A 221 5.54 3.65 8.35
C TRP A 221 4.01 3.55 8.31
N PHE A 222 3.46 2.56 9.03
CA PHE A 222 2.09 2.43 9.52
C PHE A 222 2.05 1.54 10.78
N ASP A 223 0.91 1.52 11.48
CA ASP A 223 0.73 0.90 12.81
C ASP A 223 0.84 -0.64 12.86
N GLY A 224 0.85 -1.27 11.68
CA GLY A 224 0.92 -2.71 11.47
C GLY A 224 -0.44 -3.37 11.22
N ASP A 225 -1.56 -2.65 11.24
CA ASP A 225 -2.88 -3.16 10.86
C ASP A 225 -3.20 -2.80 9.40
N ASN A 226 -2.94 -3.74 8.50
CA ASN A 226 -3.26 -3.59 7.08
C ASN A 226 -4.50 -4.44 6.73
N PRO A 227 -5.66 -3.86 6.36
CA PRO A 227 -6.82 -4.66 5.94
C PRO A 227 -6.58 -5.53 4.71
N LEU A 228 -5.64 -5.12 3.85
CA LEU A 228 -5.38 -5.76 2.57
C LEU A 228 -4.45 -6.96 2.69
N ASN A 229 -3.75 -7.10 3.82
CA ASN A 229 -2.77 -8.15 4.06
C ASN A 229 -2.87 -8.65 5.52
N PRO A 230 -2.97 -9.97 5.76
CA PRO A 230 -2.91 -10.47 7.13
C PRO A 230 -1.59 -10.04 7.79
N PRO A 231 -1.60 -9.69 9.09
CA PRO A 231 -0.38 -9.33 9.79
C PRO A 231 0.58 -10.50 9.81
N ALA A 232 1.88 -10.22 9.73
CA ALA A 232 2.90 -11.24 9.91
C ALA A 232 2.78 -11.90 11.30
N PRO A 233 3.04 -13.22 11.45
CA PRO A 233 2.96 -13.89 12.76
C PRO A 233 3.86 -13.27 13.83
N ASP A 234 4.99 -12.68 13.41
CA ASP A 234 6.00 -12.03 14.23
C ASP A 234 5.99 -10.49 14.07
N LEU A 235 4.79 -9.93 13.82
CA LEU A 235 4.57 -8.48 13.71
C LEU A 235 5.12 -7.75 14.94
N ILE A 236 5.83 -6.65 14.67
CA ILE A 236 6.23 -5.66 15.65
C ILE A 236 5.25 -4.50 15.50
N ARG A 237 4.34 -4.35 16.46
CA ARG A 237 3.29 -3.31 16.39
C ARG A 237 3.88 -1.92 16.61
N CYS A 238 3.31 -0.95 15.91
CA CYS A 238 3.68 0.45 15.99
C CYS A 238 2.46 1.25 16.47
N PRO A 239 2.09 1.14 17.76
CA PRO A 239 0.78 1.58 18.27
C PRO A 239 0.52 3.09 18.15
N ASN A 240 1.59 3.89 18.06
CA ASN A 240 1.51 5.34 17.86
C ASN A 240 1.73 5.75 16.39
N GLY A 241 1.92 4.78 15.50
CA GLY A 241 2.10 4.99 14.08
C GLY A 241 0.79 5.39 13.39
N PRO A 242 0.87 5.87 12.15
CA PRO A 242 -0.31 6.20 11.38
C PRO A 242 -1.11 4.94 11.05
N PRO A 243 -2.45 5.03 10.97
CA PRO A 243 -3.26 3.93 10.47
C PRO A 243 -2.88 3.65 9.01
N TYR A 244 -3.13 2.42 8.55
CA TYR A 244 -2.88 2.08 7.17
C TYR A 244 -3.69 2.94 6.19
N GLU A 245 -3.00 3.67 5.33
CA GLU A 245 -3.59 4.44 4.24
C GLU A 245 -3.47 3.64 2.92
N ILE A 246 -4.53 3.60 2.11
CA ILE A 246 -4.48 2.90 0.82
C ILE A 246 -3.64 3.71 -0.19
N SER A 247 -3.80 5.04 -0.19
CA SER A 247 -3.04 5.93 -1.09
C SER A 247 -1.55 5.89 -0.77
N TYR A 248 -0.72 5.58 -1.76
CA TYR A 248 0.73 5.56 -1.64
C TYR A 248 1.29 6.97 -1.55
N ILE A 249 0.83 7.90 -2.40
CA ILE A 249 1.39 9.25 -2.42
C ILE A 249 1.27 9.95 -1.06
N ASN A 250 0.21 9.65 -0.32
CA ASN A 250 0.03 10.17 1.02
C ASN A 250 1.08 9.59 1.99
N LYS A 251 1.40 8.29 1.90
CA LYS A 251 2.31 7.61 2.83
C LYS A 251 3.77 8.01 2.66
N VAL A 252 4.16 8.57 1.52
CA VAL A 252 5.49 9.13 1.26
C VAL A 252 6.01 10.01 2.41
N ARG A 253 5.13 10.81 3.05
CA ARG A 253 5.50 11.69 4.16
C ARG A 253 6.06 10.96 5.38
N TYR A 254 5.66 9.71 5.61
CA TYR A 254 6.16 8.88 6.70
C TYR A 254 7.50 8.24 6.36
N ALA A 255 7.67 7.82 5.10
CA ALA A 255 8.96 7.36 4.60
C ALA A 255 10.00 8.50 4.57
N ASP A 256 9.61 9.73 4.23
CA ASP A 256 10.48 10.91 4.34
C ASP A 256 10.89 11.17 5.79
N ALA A 257 9.96 11.10 6.76
CA ALA A 257 10.30 11.25 8.18
C ALA A 257 11.36 10.22 8.65
N LEU A 258 11.30 8.99 8.14
CA LEU A 258 12.34 7.98 8.39
C LEU A 258 13.69 8.38 7.78
N VAL A 259 13.71 8.86 6.54
CA VAL A 259 14.93 9.35 5.86
C VAL A 259 15.53 10.56 6.57
N GLN A 260 14.71 11.55 6.95
CA GLN A 260 15.19 12.73 7.67
C GLN A 260 15.74 12.37 9.05
N THR A 261 15.09 11.43 9.76
CA THR A 261 15.61 10.92 11.04
C THR A 261 16.95 10.20 10.84
N ALA A 262 17.02 9.32 9.84
CA ALA A 262 18.21 8.53 9.53
C ALA A 262 19.46 9.41 9.33
N ARG A 263 19.30 10.57 8.70
CA ARG A 263 20.39 11.55 8.47
C ARG A 263 20.97 12.15 9.75
N ILE A 264 20.17 12.27 10.81
CA ILE A 264 20.56 12.94 12.05
C ILE A 264 20.91 11.96 13.17
N LEU A 265 20.89 10.65 12.90
CA LEU A 265 21.29 9.64 13.87
C LEU A 265 22.79 9.72 14.15
N PRO A 266 23.22 9.47 15.40
CA PRO A 266 24.64 9.42 15.75
C PRO A 266 25.39 8.39 14.89
N GLY A 267 26.46 8.84 14.25
CA GLY A 267 27.30 8.03 13.36
C GLY A 267 26.77 7.89 11.93
N ALA A 268 25.69 8.56 11.54
CA ALA A 268 25.19 8.54 10.17
C ALA A 268 25.98 9.49 9.26
N ASP A 269 26.23 9.07 8.02
CA ASP A 269 26.62 9.97 6.93
C ASP A 269 25.36 10.52 6.26
N ALA A 270 24.97 11.73 6.67
CA ALA A 270 23.77 12.40 6.19
C ALA A 270 23.71 12.62 4.66
N ARG A 271 24.87 12.56 3.97
CA ARG A 271 24.96 12.79 2.52
C ARG A 271 24.83 11.52 1.69
N HIS A 272 24.95 10.35 2.30
CA HIS A 272 24.93 9.06 1.62
C HIS A 272 23.81 8.18 2.20
N VAL A 273 22.59 8.46 1.77
CA VAL A 273 21.38 7.74 2.21
C VAL A 273 20.74 7.05 1.01
N GLY A 274 20.64 5.72 1.08
CA GLY A 274 19.86 4.91 0.16
C GLY A 274 18.56 4.42 0.79
N VAL A 275 17.60 4.03 -0.04
CA VAL A 275 16.34 3.45 0.39
C VAL A 275 16.15 2.10 -0.26
N TYR A 276 15.86 1.09 0.55
CA TYR A 276 15.40 -0.21 0.07
C TYR A 276 13.92 -0.36 0.43
N GLY A 277 13.10 -0.74 -0.53
CA GLY A 277 11.72 -1.11 -0.28
C GLY A 277 11.43 -2.52 -0.77
N SER A 278 10.53 -3.21 -0.08
CA SER A 278 10.00 -4.51 -0.50
C SER A 278 8.49 -4.44 -0.70
N SER A 279 7.98 -5.03 -1.79
CA SER A 279 6.55 -5.09 -2.11
C SER A 279 5.90 -3.71 -2.06
N GLN A 280 4.93 -3.49 -1.18
CA GLN A 280 4.34 -2.18 -0.94
C GLN A 280 5.40 -1.08 -0.65
N GLY A 281 6.40 -1.39 0.18
CA GLY A 281 7.47 -0.45 0.52
C GLY A 281 8.38 -0.11 -0.67
N ALA A 282 8.47 -0.98 -1.69
CA ALA A 282 9.21 -0.71 -2.91
C ALA A 282 8.52 0.36 -3.76
N GLY A 283 7.19 0.29 -3.90
CA GLY A 283 6.41 1.35 -4.53
C GLY A 283 6.55 2.70 -3.80
N GLU A 284 6.52 2.68 -2.46
CA GLU A 284 6.79 3.87 -1.64
C GLU A 284 8.20 4.42 -1.84
N ALA A 285 9.22 3.57 -1.87
CA ALA A 285 10.62 3.99 -2.06
C ALA A 285 10.82 4.70 -3.40
N VAL A 286 10.19 4.19 -4.47
CA VAL A 286 10.23 4.80 -5.80
C VAL A 286 9.47 6.14 -5.81
N LEU A 287 8.29 6.21 -5.20
CA LEU A 287 7.53 7.45 -5.09
C LEU A 287 8.27 8.51 -4.25
N LEU A 288 8.87 8.11 -3.14
CA LEU A 288 9.67 8.97 -2.27
C LEU A 288 10.78 9.69 -3.05
N ALA A 289 11.54 8.96 -3.86
CA ALA A 289 12.59 9.51 -4.71
C ALA A 289 12.07 10.24 -5.96
N SER A 290 10.78 10.09 -6.30
CA SER A 290 10.13 10.76 -7.43
C SER A 290 9.33 12.01 -7.01
N THR A 291 9.24 12.30 -5.70
CA THR A 291 8.37 13.35 -5.16
C THR A 291 9.12 14.36 -4.27
N GLY A 292 10.45 14.32 -4.30
CA GLY A 292 11.30 15.39 -3.76
C GLY A 292 12.18 14.99 -2.58
N THR A 293 12.09 13.76 -2.08
CA THR A 293 13.03 13.29 -1.05
C THR A 293 14.35 12.93 -1.71
N GLN A 294 15.40 13.69 -1.37
CA GLN A 294 16.72 13.47 -1.93
C GLN A 294 17.36 12.23 -1.30
N VAL A 295 17.60 11.19 -2.09
CA VAL A 295 18.33 9.96 -1.71
C VAL A 295 19.31 9.61 -2.83
N GLN A 296 20.39 8.93 -2.49
CA GLN A 296 21.50 8.66 -3.43
C GLN A 296 21.29 7.38 -4.22
N ALA A 297 20.44 6.47 -3.75
CA ALA A 297 20.13 5.21 -4.41
C ALA A 297 18.80 4.64 -3.93
N VAL A 298 18.04 4.02 -4.82
CA VAL A 298 16.80 3.30 -4.48
C VAL A 298 16.90 1.86 -4.95
N VAL A 299 16.46 0.94 -4.12
CA VAL A 299 16.25 -0.46 -4.48
C VAL A 299 14.77 -0.77 -4.32
N SER A 300 14.15 -1.20 -5.42
CA SER A 300 12.75 -1.60 -5.49
C SER A 300 12.70 -3.12 -5.67
N ASP A 301 12.38 -3.82 -4.58
CA ASP A 301 12.22 -5.28 -4.56
C ASP A 301 10.74 -5.66 -4.66
N SER A 302 10.35 -6.16 -5.83
CA SER A 302 8.98 -6.53 -6.20
C SER A 302 7.94 -5.44 -5.96
N GLY A 303 8.28 -4.22 -6.38
CA GLY A 303 7.42 -3.06 -6.22
C GLY A 303 6.33 -2.93 -7.28
N PRO A 304 5.16 -2.38 -6.92
CA PRO A 304 4.14 -1.98 -7.87
C PRO A 304 4.54 -0.67 -8.58
N TYR A 305 4.33 -0.58 -9.89
CA TYR A 305 4.69 0.60 -10.68
C TYR A 305 3.52 1.28 -11.40
N ALA A 306 2.48 0.55 -11.78
CA ALA A 306 1.35 1.09 -12.53
C ALA A 306 -0.02 0.62 -11.99
N GLN A 307 -0.13 -0.65 -11.64
CA GLN A 307 -1.34 -1.28 -11.12
C GLN A 307 -1.27 -1.41 -9.59
N GLY A 308 -2.41 -1.71 -8.96
CA GLY A 308 -2.49 -1.86 -7.50
C GLY A 308 -2.66 -0.57 -6.69
N PHE A 309 -2.75 0.60 -7.34
CA PHE A 309 -2.95 1.90 -6.69
C PHE A 309 -4.44 2.31 -6.62
N ALA A 310 -4.81 3.08 -5.60
CA ALA A 310 -6.18 3.58 -5.45
C ALA A 310 -6.54 4.62 -6.54
N ARG A 311 -7.83 4.79 -6.81
CA ARG A 311 -8.29 5.86 -7.73
C ARG A 311 -7.93 7.22 -7.14
N GLY A 312 -7.35 8.09 -7.98
CA GLY A 312 -6.87 9.41 -7.57
C GLY A 312 -5.49 9.39 -6.89
N ASP A 313 -4.92 8.20 -6.68
CA ASP A 313 -3.55 8.04 -6.22
C ASP A 313 -2.55 8.23 -7.38
N THR A 314 -1.27 8.39 -7.03
CA THR A 314 -0.19 8.58 -8.00
C THR A 314 0.70 7.33 -8.06
N PRO A 315 0.56 6.46 -9.08
CA PRO A 315 1.48 5.35 -9.29
C PRO A 315 2.86 5.85 -9.78
N PRO A 316 3.97 5.15 -9.47
CA PRO A 316 5.31 5.50 -9.92
C PRO A 316 5.42 5.85 -11.40
N ILE A 317 4.78 5.09 -12.29
CA ILE A 317 4.84 5.30 -13.75
C ILE A 317 4.40 6.70 -14.17
N GLN A 318 3.52 7.38 -13.41
CA GLN A 318 3.06 8.74 -13.72
C GLN A 318 4.07 9.84 -13.34
N VAL A 319 5.04 9.50 -12.49
CA VAL A 319 6.05 10.44 -11.97
C VAL A 319 7.48 9.98 -12.24
N VAL A 320 7.67 8.98 -13.11
CA VAL A 320 8.98 8.43 -13.48
C VAL A 320 9.98 9.49 -13.98
N GLN A 321 9.50 10.54 -14.64
CA GLN A 321 10.30 11.69 -15.06
C GLN A 321 10.94 12.45 -13.90
N ASN A 322 10.35 12.38 -12.71
CA ASN A 322 10.81 13.08 -11.52
C ASN A 322 11.78 12.25 -10.68
N LEU A 323 11.97 10.96 -10.99
CA LEU A 323 12.91 10.11 -10.26
C LEU A 323 14.31 10.75 -10.22
N SER A 324 14.78 11.06 -9.02
CA SER A 324 16.02 11.82 -8.81
C SER A 324 17.23 10.95 -8.46
N ALA A 325 17.04 9.66 -8.21
CA ALA A 325 18.07 8.72 -7.78
C ALA A 325 18.23 7.54 -8.75
N PRO A 326 19.44 6.97 -8.88
CA PRO A 326 19.64 5.66 -9.50
C PRO A 326 18.77 4.59 -8.85
N LEU A 327 18.14 3.75 -9.69
CA LEU A 327 17.22 2.70 -9.24
C LEU A 327 17.72 1.30 -9.60
N LEU A 328 17.73 0.39 -8.63
CA LEU A 328 17.81 -1.05 -8.88
C LEU A 328 16.40 -1.66 -8.78
N ILE A 329 15.97 -2.32 -9.85
CA ILE A 329 14.74 -3.12 -9.88
C ILE A 329 15.12 -4.58 -9.68
N LEU A 330 14.56 -5.21 -8.64
CA LEU A 330 14.60 -6.66 -8.43
C LEU A 330 13.16 -7.16 -8.50
N HIS A 331 12.87 -8.14 -9.34
CA HIS A 331 11.49 -8.60 -9.52
C HIS A 331 11.41 -10.08 -9.84
N GLY A 332 10.48 -10.81 -9.24
CA GLY A 332 10.15 -12.17 -9.67
C GLY A 332 9.45 -12.17 -11.04
N ALA A 333 9.74 -13.19 -11.85
CA ALA A 333 9.23 -13.33 -13.23
C ALA A 333 8.66 -14.74 -13.49
N ALA A 334 7.87 -15.26 -12.55
CA ALA A 334 7.09 -16.48 -12.76
C ALA A 334 5.94 -16.23 -13.75
N ALA A 335 5.95 -16.97 -14.86
CA ALA A 335 4.87 -16.92 -15.86
C ALA A 335 3.53 -17.36 -15.24
N GLY A 336 2.46 -16.59 -15.51
CA GLY A 336 1.10 -16.93 -15.06
C GLY A 336 0.87 -16.78 -13.55
N SER A 337 1.81 -16.20 -12.80
CA SER A 337 1.58 -15.89 -11.39
C SER A 337 0.41 -14.93 -11.23
N THR A 338 -0.59 -15.34 -10.45
CA THR A 338 -1.68 -14.49 -9.96
C THR A 338 -1.44 -14.04 -8.51
N GLU A 339 -0.40 -14.58 -7.87
CA GLU A 339 -0.02 -14.28 -6.49
C GLU A 339 0.46 -12.84 -6.34
N ASP A 340 0.97 -12.25 -7.43
CA ASP A 340 1.46 -10.87 -7.47
C ASP A 340 0.59 -9.95 -8.36
N SER A 341 -0.72 -9.98 -8.15
CA SER A 341 -1.68 -9.14 -8.88
C SER A 341 -1.48 -7.63 -8.66
N ARG A 342 -0.69 -7.23 -7.65
CA ARG A 342 -0.41 -5.82 -7.34
C ARG A 342 0.96 -5.35 -7.84
N ALA A 343 2.00 -6.19 -7.81
CA ALA A 343 3.28 -5.91 -8.45
C ALA A 343 3.46 -6.85 -9.66
N VAL A 344 2.60 -6.70 -10.66
CA VAL A 344 2.69 -7.54 -11.85
C VAL A 344 4.01 -7.25 -12.57
N VAL A 345 4.76 -8.28 -12.93
CA VAL A 345 6.08 -8.13 -13.59
C VAL A 345 6.03 -7.27 -14.87
N GLN A 346 4.89 -7.27 -15.57
CA GLN A 346 4.69 -6.40 -16.75
C GLN A 346 4.81 -4.91 -16.40
N ASP A 347 4.32 -4.49 -15.23
CA ASP A 347 4.44 -3.11 -14.79
C ASP A 347 5.91 -2.73 -14.55
N ALA A 348 6.73 -3.67 -14.06
CA ALA A 348 8.16 -3.47 -13.90
C ALA A 348 8.87 -3.32 -15.26
N TYR A 349 8.50 -4.14 -16.26
CA TYR A 349 9.00 -3.99 -17.63
C TYR A 349 8.60 -2.65 -18.25
N ASP A 350 7.35 -2.22 -18.05
CA ASP A 350 6.85 -0.95 -18.57
C ASP A 350 7.57 0.24 -17.90
N TYR A 351 7.81 0.14 -16.59
CA TYR A 351 8.58 1.13 -15.85
C TYR A 351 10.04 1.19 -16.29
N GLU A 352 10.69 0.04 -16.51
CA GLU A 352 12.03 -0.05 -17.09
C GLU A 352 12.10 0.61 -18.46
N ALA A 353 11.14 0.33 -19.34
CA ALA A 353 11.06 0.95 -20.66
C ALA A 353 10.93 2.48 -20.56
N ALA A 354 10.14 2.98 -19.61
CA ALA A 354 10.01 4.42 -19.35
C ALA A 354 11.32 5.03 -18.82
N LEU A 355 12.00 4.38 -17.87
CA LEU A 355 13.32 4.81 -17.38
C LEU A 355 14.34 4.91 -18.52
N LYS A 356 14.38 3.89 -19.38
CA LYS A 356 15.25 3.85 -20.56
C LYS A 356 14.94 4.97 -21.54
N ALA A 357 13.67 5.22 -21.85
CA ALA A 357 13.25 6.30 -22.74
C ALA A 357 13.64 7.68 -22.19
N LEU A 358 13.57 7.86 -20.87
CA LEU A 358 13.93 9.08 -20.16
C LEU A 358 15.42 9.17 -19.79
N LYS A 359 16.23 8.17 -20.16
CA LYS A 359 17.65 8.06 -19.83
C LYS A 359 17.93 8.19 -18.32
N LYS A 360 17.01 7.70 -17.49
CA LYS A 360 17.21 7.62 -16.05
C LYS A 360 18.25 6.51 -15.73
N PRO A 361 19.15 6.70 -14.75
CA PRO A 361 20.09 5.67 -14.36
C PRO A 361 19.35 4.53 -13.65
N TYR A 362 19.48 3.31 -14.17
CA TYR A 362 18.86 2.13 -13.56
C TYR A 362 19.65 0.85 -13.81
N GLU A 363 19.40 -0.14 -12.97
CA GLU A 363 19.75 -1.55 -13.16
C GLU A 363 18.48 -2.38 -12.93
N ALA A 364 18.26 -3.45 -13.70
CA ALA A 364 17.07 -4.29 -13.56
C ALA A 364 17.44 -5.78 -13.62
N VAL A 365 16.89 -6.56 -12.69
CA VAL A 365 17.06 -8.02 -12.62
C VAL A 365 15.72 -8.68 -12.39
N TYR A 366 15.40 -9.61 -13.28
CA TYR A 366 14.18 -10.39 -13.25
C TYR A 366 14.51 -11.85 -12.99
N TYR A 367 13.87 -12.46 -11.99
CA TYR A 367 14.16 -13.81 -11.53
C TYR A 367 13.16 -14.81 -12.13
N PRO A 368 13.54 -15.60 -13.15
CA PRO A 368 12.60 -16.52 -13.81
C PRO A 368 12.11 -17.59 -12.84
N GLY A 369 10.80 -17.85 -12.85
CA GLY A 369 10.19 -18.87 -11.98
C GLY A 369 10.01 -18.45 -10.52
N VAL A 370 10.51 -17.28 -10.13
CA VAL A 370 10.23 -16.69 -8.81
C VAL A 370 8.91 -15.93 -8.86
N ALA A 371 8.03 -16.19 -7.89
CA ALA A 371 6.74 -15.52 -7.76
C ALA A 371 6.90 -14.10 -7.19
N HIS A 372 6.27 -13.76 -6.06
CA HIS A 372 6.26 -12.38 -5.57
C HIS A 372 7.64 -11.87 -5.13
N ASP A 373 8.35 -12.57 -4.24
CA ASP A 373 9.53 -12.02 -3.55
C ASP A 373 10.81 -12.79 -3.92
N PRO A 374 11.73 -12.24 -4.74
CA PRO A 374 13.06 -12.80 -4.95
C PRO A 374 14.02 -12.50 -3.79
N GLY A 375 13.65 -11.62 -2.87
CA GLY A 375 14.46 -11.16 -1.77
C GLY A 375 14.21 -11.94 -0.48
N PRO A 376 13.90 -11.29 0.66
CA PRO A 376 13.89 -11.89 1.99
C PRO A 376 13.09 -13.20 2.14
N SER A 377 12.03 -13.37 1.36
CA SER A 377 11.12 -14.53 1.40
C SER A 377 11.26 -15.48 0.21
N GLY A 378 12.18 -15.20 -0.73
CA GLY A 378 12.44 -16.00 -1.91
C GLY A 378 13.15 -17.33 -1.63
N ASP A 379 13.30 -18.15 -2.68
CA ASP A 379 14.16 -19.34 -2.58
C ASP A 379 15.61 -18.92 -2.29
N PRO A 380 16.43 -19.80 -1.67
CA PRO A 380 17.77 -19.41 -1.24
C PRO A 380 18.64 -18.81 -2.35
N SER A 381 18.50 -19.28 -3.59
CA SER A 381 19.37 -18.82 -4.68
C SER A 381 19.00 -17.42 -5.17
N SER A 382 17.70 -17.14 -5.37
CA SER A 382 17.23 -15.79 -5.71
C SER A 382 17.50 -14.80 -4.59
N ARG A 383 17.24 -15.19 -3.33
CA ARG A 383 17.48 -14.34 -2.16
C ARG A 383 18.94 -13.93 -2.01
N ASP A 384 19.87 -14.87 -2.17
CA ASP A 384 21.29 -14.59 -1.96
C ASP A 384 21.86 -13.73 -3.11
N ASP A 385 21.41 -13.94 -4.35
CA ASP A 385 21.77 -13.08 -5.49
C ASP A 385 21.14 -11.67 -5.37
N ALA A 386 19.85 -11.55 -5.06
CA ALA A 386 19.17 -10.27 -4.84
C ALA A 386 19.86 -9.44 -3.75
N ARG A 387 20.24 -10.09 -2.64
CA ARG A 387 21.02 -9.48 -1.56
C ARG A 387 22.39 -9.01 -2.03
N ALA A 388 23.15 -9.86 -2.73
CA ALA A 388 24.48 -9.52 -3.22
C ALA A 388 24.45 -8.30 -4.16
N ARG A 389 23.47 -8.26 -5.08
CA ARG A 389 23.24 -7.14 -6.00
C ARG A 389 22.86 -5.87 -5.28
N THR A 390 21.95 -5.97 -4.31
CA THR A 390 21.55 -4.83 -3.48
C THR A 390 22.75 -4.20 -2.77
N ILE A 391 23.61 -5.02 -2.15
CA ILE A 391 24.83 -4.54 -1.48
C ILE A 391 25.79 -3.91 -2.49
N ALA A 392 26.03 -4.54 -3.63
CA ALA A 392 26.90 -4.00 -4.67
C ALA A 392 26.40 -2.64 -5.18
N PHE A 393 25.09 -2.53 -5.40
CA PHE A 393 24.43 -1.30 -5.84
C PHE A 393 24.58 -0.18 -4.81
N PHE A 394 24.28 -0.43 -3.53
CA PHE A 394 24.49 0.57 -2.50
C PHE A 394 25.96 0.94 -2.33
N LYS A 395 26.90 0.00 -2.44
CA LYS A 395 28.35 0.33 -2.41
C LYS A 395 28.71 1.29 -3.53
N LYS A 396 28.22 1.03 -4.75
CA LYS A 396 28.46 1.86 -5.93
C LYS A 396 28.00 3.30 -5.76
N TYR A 397 26.87 3.54 -5.10
CA TYR A 397 26.27 4.88 -5.01
C TYR A 397 26.40 5.59 -3.64
N LEU A 398 26.73 4.85 -2.57
CA LEU A 398 26.82 5.42 -1.22
C LEU A 398 28.24 5.41 -0.63
N ILE A 399 29.16 4.64 -1.20
CA ILE A 399 30.55 4.52 -0.68
C ILE A 399 31.57 5.02 -1.68
N THR A 400 31.41 4.66 -2.95
CA THR A 400 32.36 5.07 -3.99
C THR A 400 32.25 6.59 -4.21
N PRO A 401 33.38 7.33 -4.30
CA PRO A 401 33.42 8.79 -4.38
C PRO A 401 32.68 9.44 -5.55
#